data_AF-A0A6C0BA99-F1
#
_entry.id   AF-A0A6C0BA99-F1
#
_cell.length_a   1.000
_cell.length_b   1.000
_cell.length_c   1.000
_cell.angle_alpha   90.00
_cell.angle_beta   90.00
_cell.angle_gamma   90.00
#
_symmetry.space_group_name_H-M   'P 1'
#
loop_
_entity.id
_entity.type
_entity.pdbx_description
1 polymer ?
#
loop_
_entity_poly.entity_id
_entity_poly.type
_entity_poly.pdbx_seq_one_letter_code
_entity_poly.pdbx_strand_id
1 'polypeptide(L)'
;MSTWEYNYGLATQQTRLNNYAYQNKMDTLFFLQILLISLLILSIFAYGARVGLFSGVLVLYVGLILFLLDLVIFIVRYAYDVNLRDPSVWSRRRFAYQEAVPDAPLNVDTSLPKFGFSFPDLSGVDIGGLCSSKGYMKN
;
A
#
# COMPACT_ATOMS: atom_id res chain seq x y z
N MET A 1 28.78 -15.31 -8.73
CA MET A 1 27.47 -14.64 -8.85
C MET A 1 27.27 -14.33 -10.31
N SER A 2 26.23 -14.90 -10.94
CA SER A 2 25.99 -14.72 -12.37
C SER A 2 25.40 -13.33 -12.63
N THR A 3 25.70 -12.74 -13.79
CA THR A 3 25.18 -11.42 -14.19
C THR A 3 23.64 -11.33 -14.10
N TRP A 4 22.93 -12.41 -14.43
CA TRP A 4 21.47 -12.47 -14.32
C TRP A 4 20.96 -12.37 -12.88
N GLU A 5 21.66 -12.94 -11.89
CA GLU A 5 21.25 -12.88 -10.48
C GLU A 5 21.41 -11.47 -9.92
N TYR A 6 22.47 -10.78 -10.37
CA TYR A 6 22.75 -9.39 -10.02
C TYR A 6 21.70 -8.44 -10.61
N ASN A 7 21.35 -8.58 -11.89
CA ASN A 7 20.35 -7.72 -12.51
C ASN A 7 18.95 -7.95 -11.91
N TYR A 8 18.59 -9.22 -11.64
CA TYR A 8 17.36 -9.56 -10.93
C TYR A 8 17.30 -8.94 -9.53
N GLY A 9 18.42 -9.01 -8.79
CA GLY A 9 18.55 -8.35 -7.49
C GLY A 9 18.34 -6.83 -7.57
N LEU A 10 18.89 -6.15 -8.58
CA LEU A 10 18.69 -4.71 -8.74
C LEU A 10 17.26 -4.35 -9.13
N ALA A 11 16.65 -5.07 -10.08
CA ALA A 11 15.28 -4.82 -10.50
C ALA A 11 14.32 -5.00 -9.31
N THR A 12 14.47 -6.09 -8.54
CA THR A 12 13.62 -6.29 -7.35
C THR A 12 13.78 -5.15 -6.34
N GLN A 13 15.00 -4.69 -6.05
CA GLN A 13 15.20 -3.56 -5.13
C GLN A 13 14.62 -2.25 -5.67
N GLN A 14 14.75 -2.01 -6.98
CA GLN A 14 14.22 -0.82 -7.63
C GLN A 14 12.69 -0.77 -7.53
N THR A 15 12.01 -1.88 -7.81
CA THR A 15 10.56 -2.00 -7.65
C THR A 15 10.13 -1.77 -6.20
N ARG A 16 10.90 -2.28 -5.23
CA ARG A 16 10.61 -2.05 -3.80
C ARG A 16 10.76 -0.58 -3.40
N LEU A 17 11.79 0.11 -3.90
CA LEU A 17 11.99 1.54 -3.67
C LEU A 17 10.94 2.40 -4.36
N ASN A 18 10.54 2.05 -5.58
CA ASN A 18 9.49 2.80 -6.28
C ASN A 18 8.15 2.69 -5.52
N ASN A 19 7.78 1.46 -5.12
CA ASN A 19 6.59 1.23 -4.30
C ASN A 19 6.68 1.93 -2.92
N TYR A 20 7.87 2.02 -2.31
CA TYR A 20 8.15 2.80 -1.08
C TYR A 20 7.79 4.27 -1.29
N ALA A 21 8.34 4.88 -2.34
CA ALA A 21 8.18 6.30 -2.62
C ALA A 21 6.72 6.63 -2.97
N TYR A 22 6.08 5.82 -3.81
CA TYR A 22 4.69 6.02 -4.23
C TYR A 22 3.71 6.00 -3.06
N GLN A 23 3.78 4.99 -2.18
CA GLN A 23 2.83 4.87 -1.08
C GLN A 23 3.00 5.95 -0.03
N ASN A 24 4.27 6.32 0.30
CA ASN A 24 4.55 7.39 1.24
C ASN A 24 4.02 8.76 0.73
N LYS A 25 4.10 8.99 -0.59
CA LYS A 25 3.55 10.19 -1.24
C LYS A 25 2.03 10.26 -1.17
N MET A 26 1.32 9.15 -1.45
CA MET A 26 -0.15 9.16 -1.40
C MET A 26 -0.65 9.51 0.01
N ASP A 27 0.01 8.94 1.02
CA ASP A 27 -0.38 9.12 2.40
C ASP A 27 -0.11 10.54 2.94
N THR A 28 1.01 11.17 2.55
CA THR A 28 1.29 12.57 2.92
C THR A 28 0.30 13.51 2.24
N LEU A 29 -0.06 13.23 0.98
CA LEU A 29 -1.04 14.00 0.20
C LEU A 29 -2.42 13.96 0.87
N PHE A 30 -2.86 12.79 1.34
CA PHE A 30 -4.13 12.64 2.06
C PHE A 30 -4.17 13.48 3.36
N PHE A 31 -3.10 13.43 4.17
CA PHE A 31 -3.02 14.23 5.39
C PHE A 31 -3.04 15.74 5.10
N LEU A 32 -2.26 16.20 4.12
CA LEU A 32 -2.29 17.61 3.69
C LEU A 32 -3.68 18.06 3.20
N GLN A 33 -4.41 17.20 2.48
CA GLN A 33 -5.77 17.54 2.03
C GLN A 33 -6.72 17.76 3.21
N ILE A 34 -6.70 16.87 4.21
CA ILE A 34 -7.56 17.00 5.40
C ILE A 34 -7.23 18.28 6.17
N LEU A 35 -5.94 18.53 6.38
CA LEU A 35 -5.45 19.75 7.03
C LEU A 35 -5.90 21.01 6.26
N LEU A 36 -5.88 20.98 4.94
CA LEU A 36 -6.26 22.14 4.14
C LEU A 36 -7.77 22.39 4.23
N ILE A 37 -8.59 21.33 4.14
CA ILE A 37 -10.04 21.41 4.33
C ILE A 37 -10.36 21.99 5.73
N SER A 38 -9.71 21.49 6.79
CA SER A 38 -9.92 22.01 8.14
C SER A 38 -9.60 23.51 8.27
N LEU A 39 -8.51 23.98 7.63
CA LEU A 39 -8.11 25.38 7.69
C LEU A 39 -9.08 26.26 6.91
N LEU A 40 -9.54 25.79 5.74
CA LEU A 40 -10.54 26.49 4.94
C LEU A 40 -11.85 26.66 5.70
N ILE A 41 -12.32 25.60 6.39
CA ILE A 41 -13.49 25.70 7.28
C ILE A 41 -13.23 26.77 8.35
N LEU A 42 -12.09 26.70 9.04
CA LEU A 42 -11.74 27.66 10.07
C LEU A 42 -11.69 29.11 9.57
N SER A 43 -11.19 29.31 8.35
CA SER A 43 -11.10 30.63 7.70
C SER A 43 -12.49 31.21 7.42
N ILE A 44 -13.42 30.40 6.88
CA ILE A 44 -14.81 30.82 6.68
C ILE A 44 -15.45 31.26 8.00
N PHE A 45 -15.27 30.47 9.07
CA PHE A 45 -15.81 30.84 10.38
C PHE A 45 -15.13 32.07 10.98
N ALA A 46 -13.81 32.23 10.81
CA ALA A 46 -13.09 33.41 11.28
C ALA A 46 -13.55 34.69 10.58
N TYR A 47 -13.72 34.63 9.25
CA TYR A 47 -14.31 35.70 8.46
C TYR A 47 -15.72 36.04 8.95
N GLY A 48 -16.58 35.04 9.12
CA GLY A 48 -17.95 35.22 9.64
C GLY A 48 -17.98 35.86 11.04
N ALA A 49 -16.99 35.56 11.89
CA ALA A 49 -16.85 36.20 13.20
C ALA A 49 -16.50 37.69 13.10
N ARG A 50 -15.67 38.09 12.12
CA ARG A 50 -15.32 39.49 11.88
C ARG A 50 -16.51 40.34 11.42
N VAL A 51 -17.43 39.74 10.66
CA VAL A 51 -18.66 40.42 10.21
C VAL A 51 -19.72 40.50 11.32
N GLY A 52 -19.52 39.81 12.45
CA GLY A 52 -20.46 39.79 13.58
C GLY A 52 -21.56 38.73 13.45
N LEU A 53 -21.50 37.85 12.45
CA LEU A 53 -22.45 36.74 12.28
C LEU A 53 -22.30 35.68 13.37
N PHE A 54 -21.08 35.49 13.89
CA PHE A 54 -20.79 34.50 14.93
C PHE A 54 -20.04 35.10 16.11
N SER A 55 -20.32 34.61 17.32
CA SER A 55 -19.53 34.96 18.50
C SER A 55 -18.12 34.38 18.38
N GLY A 56 -17.11 35.18 18.69
CA GLY A 56 -15.71 34.75 18.73
C GLY A 56 -15.47 33.46 19.54
N VAL A 57 -16.24 33.25 20.60
CA VAL A 57 -16.21 32.02 21.42
C VAL A 57 -16.58 30.78 20.60
N LEU A 58 -17.63 30.88 19.76
CA LEU A 58 -18.04 29.79 18.87
C LEU A 58 -16.91 29.39 17.92
N VAL A 59 -16.21 30.36 17.33
CA VAL A 59 -15.06 30.07 16.45
C VAL A 59 -13.97 29.30 17.19
N LEU A 60 -13.69 29.68 18.44
CA LEU A 60 -12.74 28.97 19.30
C LEU A 60 -13.14 27.51 19.51
N TYR A 61 -14.41 27.23 19.82
CA TYR A 61 -14.88 25.85 20.01
C TYR A 61 -14.79 25.02 18.73
N VAL A 62 -15.22 25.57 17.59
CA VAL A 62 -15.13 24.89 16.29
C VAL A 62 -13.68 24.63 15.93
N GLY A 63 -12.82 25.65 16.08
CA GLY A 63 -11.38 25.54 15.89
C GLY A 63 -10.75 24.42 16.71
N LEU A 64 -11.05 24.39 18.01
CA LEU A 64 -10.56 23.34 18.91
C LEU A 64 -11.01 21.94 18.46
N ILE A 65 -12.28 21.77 18.07
CA ILE A 65 -12.78 20.47 17.60
C ILE A 65 -12.05 20.02 16.32
N LEU A 66 -11.91 20.91 15.33
CA LEU A 66 -11.22 20.60 14.08
C LEU A 66 -9.75 20.23 14.34
N PHE A 67 -9.06 21.01 15.17
CA PHE A 67 -7.69 20.74 15.58
C PHE A 67 -7.54 19.36 16.26
N LEU A 68 -8.48 19.01 17.14
CA LEU A 68 -8.47 17.68 17.78
C LEU A 68 -8.67 16.57 16.75
N LEU A 69 -9.58 16.76 15.80
CA LEU A 69 -9.84 15.81 14.71
C LEU A 69 -8.56 15.56 13.90
N ASP A 70 -7.87 16.62 13.48
CA ASP A 70 -6.63 16.50 12.72
C ASP A 70 -5.52 15.79 13.53
N LEU A 71 -5.42 16.12 14.82
CA LEU A 71 -4.50 15.49 15.76
C LEU A 71 -4.77 13.99 15.93
N VAL A 72 -6.03 13.57 16.05
CA VAL A 72 -6.38 12.13 16.13
C VAL A 72 -5.96 11.42 14.86
N ILE A 73 -6.27 11.98 13.69
CA ILE A 73 -5.89 11.39 12.39
C ILE A 73 -4.37 11.25 12.30
N PHE A 74 -3.64 12.30 12.68
CA PHE A 74 -2.18 12.31 12.70
C PHE A 74 -1.62 11.24 13.64
N ILE A 75 -2.18 11.06 14.84
CA ILE A 75 -1.73 10.04 15.78
C ILE A 75 -2.01 8.63 15.25
N VAL A 76 -3.22 8.35 14.75
CA VAL A 76 -3.54 7.03 14.19
C VAL A 76 -2.57 6.70 13.06
N ARG A 77 -2.29 7.69 12.21
CA ARG A 77 -1.33 7.57 11.13
C ARG A 77 0.08 7.28 11.64
N TYR A 78 0.59 8.10 12.56
CA TYR A 78 1.89 7.90 13.18
C TYR A 78 2.01 6.52 13.84
N ALA A 79 0.96 6.07 14.53
CA ALA A 79 0.90 4.76 15.15
C ALA A 79 0.89 3.62 14.12
N TYR A 80 0.21 3.79 12.99
CA TYR A 80 0.23 2.86 11.87
C TYR A 80 1.65 2.72 11.29
N ASP A 81 2.35 3.85 11.09
CA ASP A 81 3.71 3.85 10.55
C ASP A 81 4.72 3.19 11.50
N VAL A 82 4.58 3.40 12.82
CA VAL A 82 5.54 2.85 13.80
C VAL A 82 5.26 1.39 14.16
N ASN A 83 3.98 0.99 14.34
CA ASN A 83 3.66 -0.29 14.96
C ASN A 83 3.34 -1.43 13.97
N LEU A 84 2.76 -1.12 12.80
CA LEU A 84 2.22 -2.12 11.87
C LEU A 84 3.04 -2.31 10.61
N ARG A 85 4.07 -1.48 10.46
CA ARG A 85 4.82 -1.36 9.22
C ARG A 85 6.26 -1.80 9.35
N ASP A 86 6.59 -2.86 8.61
CA ASP A 86 7.96 -3.32 8.58
C ASP A 86 8.81 -2.35 7.74
N PRO A 87 9.87 -1.76 8.30
CA PRO A 87 10.75 -0.87 7.55
C PRO A 87 11.47 -1.62 6.42
N SER A 88 11.57 -2.96 6.51
CA SER A 88 12.37 -3.77 5.60
C SER A 88 11.57 -4.55 4.57
N VAL A 89 10.24 -4.67 4.58
CA VAL A 89 9.42 -5.34 3.54
C VAL A 89 8.01 -4.72 3.48
N TRP A 90 7.77 -3.83 2.51
CA TRP A 90 6.58 -2.96 2.52
C TRP A 90 5.27 -3.67 2.11
N SER A 91 5.36 -4.80 1.42
CA SER A 91 4.18 -5.54 0.95
C SER A 91 3.52 -6.40 2.03
N ARG A 92 4.12 -6.47 3.22
CA ARG A 92 3.64 -7.29 4.33
C ARG A 92 3.36 -6.43 5.57
N ARG A 93 2.08 -6.33 5.95
CA ARG A 93 1.70 -6.00 7.33
C ARG A 93 2.40 -7.01 8.24
N ARG A 94 2.94 -6.58 9.39
CA ARG A 94 3.31 -7.50 10.47
C ARG A 94 2.04 -8.19 10.96
N PHE A 95 1.63 -9.26 10.29
CA PHE A 95 0.64 -10.14 10.87
C PHE A 95 1.38 -10.92 11.95
N ALA A 96 1.05 -10.69 13.22
CA ALA A 96 1.55 -11.44 14.40
C ALA A 96 1.52 -12.98 14.24
N TYR A 97 0.79 -13.46 13.22
CA TYR A 97 0.79 -14.82 12.70
C TYR A 97 1.37 -14.86 11.27
N GLN A 98 2.71 -14.92 11.18
CA GLN A 98 3.36 -15.71 10.14
C GLN A 98 2.89 -17.17 10.30
N GLU A 99 1.77 -17.52 9.66
CA GLU A 99 1.61 -18.85 9.10
C GLU A 99 2.88 -19.09 8.27
N ALA A 100 3.77 -19.91 8.83
CA ALA A 100 4.81 -20.65 8.13
C ALA A 100 4.50 -20.71 6.64
N VAL A 101 5.19 -19.87 5.87
CA VAL A 101 5.39 -20.09 4.44
C VAL A 101 5.78 -21.56 4.32
N PRO A 102 4.98 -22.41 3.68
CA PRO A 102 5.40 -23.77 3.47
C PRO A 102 6.66 -23.74 2.64
N ASP A 103 7.78 -23.99 3.31
CA ASP A 103 9.03 -24.39 2.72
C ASP A 103 8.80 -25.33 1.53
N ALA A 104 8.91 -24.72 0.35
CA ALA A 104 9.39 -25.33 -0.87
C ALA A 104 8.38 -26.28 -1.54
N PRO A 105 8.51 -26.43 -2.88
CA PRO A 105 7.43 -27.01 -3.67
C PRO A 105 7.22 -28.44 -3.19
N LEU A 106 6.00 -28.74 -2.74
CA LEU A 106 5.42 -30.07 -2.89
C LEU A 106 5.81 -30.53 -4.29
N ASN A 107 6.85 -31.37 -4.37
CA ASN A 107 6.96 -32.46 -5.34
C ASN A 107 5.58 -33.12 -5.37
N VAL A 108 4.72 -32.58 -6.20
CA VAL A 108 3.50 -33.23 -6.63
C VAL A 108 3.97 -34.34 -7.54
N ASP A 109 4.27 -35.48 -6.93
CA ASP A 109 4.27 -36.78 -7.61
C ASP A 109 3.03 -36.82 -8.50
N THR A 110 3.23 -36.57 -9.79
CA THR A 110 2.30 -36.67 -10.91
C THR A 110 1.84 -38.11 -11.16
N SER A 111 1.71 -38.91 -10.11
CA SER A 111 1.12 -40.24 -10.17
C SER A 111 -0.26 -40.28 -9.52
N LEU A 112 -1.20 -39.56 -10.15
CA LEU A 112 -2.62 -39.88 -9.99
C LEU A 112 -3.18 -40.36 -11.33
N PRO A 113 -4.01 -41.42 -11.30
CA PRO A 113 -4.44 -42.12 -12.50
C PRO A 113 -5.39 -41.24 -13.31
N LYS A 114 -4.99 -40.93 -14.55
CA LYS A 114 -5.85 -40.54 -15.69
C LYS A 114 -7.29 -41.06 -15.54
N PHE A 115 -8.15 -40.21 -15.00
CA PHE A 115 -9.59 -40.22 -15.24
C PHE A 115 -9.96 -38.90 -15.92
N GLY A 116 -9.73 -38.82 -17.24
CA GLY A 116 -10.75 -38.59 -18.26
C GLY A 116 -11.89 -37.64 -17.90
N PHE A 117 -11.64 -36.32 -17.91
CA PHE A 117 -12.63 -35.31 -18.29
C PHE A 117 -11.93 -34.07 -18.92
N SER A 118 -11.86 -34.08 -20.26
CA SER A 118 -11.44 -32.95 -21.09
C SER A 118 -12.45 -31.79 -20.97
N PHE A 119 -12.06 -30.67 -20.36
CA PHE A 119 -12.75 -29.38 -20.56
C PHE A 119 -11.97 -28.56 -21.60
N PRO A 120 -12.65 -27.84 -22.54
CA PRO A 120 -11.97 -27.11 -23.60
C PRO A 120 -11.28 -25.82 -23.10
N ASP A 121 -9.93 -25.82 -23.16
CA ASP A 121 -9.03 -24.72 -23.52
C ASP A 121 -9.63 -23.31 -23.72
N LEU A 122 -9.65 -22.53 -22.63
CA LEU A 122 -9.69 -21.05 -22.65
C LEU A 122 -8.29 -20.44 -22.35
N SER A 123 -7.21 -21.07 -22.81
CA SER A 123 -5.84 -20.53 -22.67
C SER A 123 -5.48 -19.46 -23.71
N GLY A 124 -6.45 -19.01 -24.51
CA GLY A 124 -6.30 -18.00 -25.57
C GLY A 124 -6.70 -16.57 -25.18
N VAL A 125 -6.78 -16.25 -23.88
CA VAL A 125 -6.81 -14.84 -23.41
C VAL A 125 -5.46 -14.42 -22.81
N ASP A 126 -4.53 -14.16 -23.72
CA ASP A 126 -3.46 -13.16 -23.56
C ASP A 126 -4.00 -11.82 -23.01
N ILE A 127 -3.84 -11.61 -21.70
CA ILE A 127 -3.64 -10.27 -21.11
C ILE A 127 -2.21 -10.20 -20.56
N GLY A 128 -1.22 -10.17 -21.47
CA GLY A 128 -0.06 -9.31 -21.28
C GLY A 128 1.19 -9.99 -20.70
N GLY A 129 1.84 -10.87 -21.46
CA GLY A 129 3.14 -10.58 -22.08
C GLY A 129 4.18 -10.00 -21.11
N LEU A 130 5.02 -10.83 -20.49
CA LEU A 130 6.47 -10.96 -20.75
C LEU A 130 7.21 -11.40 -19.47
N CYS A 131 7.28 -12.71 -19.21
CA CYS A 131 8.58 -13.38 -18.95
C CYS A 131 8.59 -14.79 -19.59
N SER A 132 8.62 -14.88 -20.92
CA SER A 132 9.48 -15.79 -21.70
C SER A 132 10.55 -16.55 -20.90
N SER A 133 10.22 -17.78 -20.53
CA SER A 133 11.19 -18.83 -20.22
C SER A 133 10.94 -20.04 -21.14
N LYS A 134 11.60 -20.04 -22.30
CA LYS A 134 12.00 -21.29 -22.98
C LYS A 134 13.34 -21.10 -23.68
N GLY A 135 14.39 -21.70 -23.14
CA GLY A 135 15.17 -22.65 -23.93
C GLY A 135 16.60 -22.89 -23.46
N TYR A 136 16.80 -23.96 -22.69
CA TYR A 136 18.02 -24.77 -22.81
C TYR A 136 17.69 -26.27 -22.67
N MET A 137 17.48 -26.95 -23.80
CA MET A 137 17.66 -28.41 -23.90
C MET A 137 19.03 -28.70 -24.52
N LYS A 138 20.00 -29.08 -23.67
CA LYS A 138 21.08 -30.03 -23.99
C LYS A 138 20.51 -31.46 -23.89
N ASN A 139 20.41 -32.20 -24.98
CA ASN A 139 21.23 -33.39 -25.27
C ASN A 139 21.11 -33.75 -26.75
#